data_AF-A0A957JAR1-F1
#
_entry.id   AF-A0A957JAR1-F1
#
_cell.length_a   1.000
_cell.length_b   1.000
_cell.length_c   1.000
_cell.angle_alpha   90.00
_cell.angle_beta   90.00
_cell.angle_gamma   90.00
#
_symmetry.space_group_name_H-M   'P 1'
#
loop_
_entity.id
_entity.type
_entity.pdbx_description
1 polymer ?
#
loop_
_entity_poly.entity_id
_entity_poly.type
_entity_poly.pdbx_seq_one_letter_code
_entity_poly.pdbx_strand_id
1 'polypeptide(L)'
;QDVPTCIECHGVHNIGDPTTNLFRIRSPQLCAECHANELLMNKYEISTNVFDSYVADFHGTTVTLFEHQDPNVETNKAVCYDCHGVHAITDPDDPEAGIKANLLETCQQCHPDASENFPDSWTSHFEPSLEHNPIVFLVNSFYAIIIPLTVGGLGFLVVTDVYRRVRTRGSGDRDE
;
A
#
# COMPACT_ATOMS: atom_id res chain seq x y z
N GLN A 1 13.03 -12.51 22.36
CA GLN A 1 12.81 -12.58 20.91
C GLN A 1 11.45 -11.97 20.70
N ASP A 2 11.36 -10.95 19.86
CA ASP A 2 10.14 -10.16 19.71
C ASP A 2 9.36 -10.73 18.51
N VAL A 3 8.85 -11.95 18.69
CA VAL A 3 8.06 -12.70 17.71
C VAL A 3 6.66 -12.92 18.28
N PRO A 4 5.61 -12.81 17.44
CA PRO A 4 4.25 -12.96 17.92
C PRO A 4 3.98 -14.41 18.35
N THR A 5 3.24 -14.52 19.43
CA THR A 5 2.64 -15.72 20.00
C THR A 5 1.21 -15.88 19.48
N CYS A 6 0.59 -17.02 19.77
CA CYS A 6 -0.75 -17.34 19.28
C CYS A 6 -1.80 -16.27 19.64
N ILE A 7 -1.66 -15.67 20.81
CA ILE A 7 -2.64 -14.70 21.34
C ILE A 7 -2.46 -13.29 20.80
N GLU A 8 -1.32 -12.98 20.17
CA GLU A 8 -1.11 -11.69 19.52
C GLU A 8 -1.89 -11.62 18.20
N CYS A 9 -1.97 -12.72 17.45
CA CYS A 9 -2.77 -12.76 16.22
C CYS A 9 -4.23 -13.19 16.44
N HIS A 10 -4.49 -14.12 17.38
CA HIS A 10 -5.83 -14.68 17.58
C HIS A 10 -6.58 -14.09 18.78
N GLY A 11 -5.90 -13.39 19.70
CA GLY A 11 -6.49 -12.96 20.97
C GLY A 11 -6.62 -14.08 22.01
N VAL A 12 -7.18 -13.75 23.17
CA VAL A 12 -7.26 -14.67 24.33
C VAL A 12 -8.70 -15.13 24.59
N HIS A 13 -9.64 -14.19 24.71
CA HIS A 13 -11.06 -14.47 25.01
C HIS A 13 -12.01 -14.01 23.90
N ASN A 14 -11.48 -13.47 22.81
CA ASN A 14 -12.21 -13.02 21.64
C ASN A 14 -11.71 -13.73 20.37
N ILE A 15 -11.28 -14.99 20.51
CA ILE A 15 -10.71 -15.77 19.41
C ILE A 15 -11.75 -15.91 18.31
N GLY A 16 -11.53 -15.17 17.22
CA GLY A 16 -12.33 -15.25 16.01
C GLY A 16 -11.97 -16.49 15.19
N ASP A 17 -12.92 -16.95 14.39
CA ASP A 17 -12.67 -18.03 13.43
C ASP A 17 -11.77 -17.53 12.29
N PRO A 18 -10.54 -18.07 12.13
CA PRO A 18 -9.58 -17.60 11.14
C PRO A 18 -9.98 -17.95 9.70
N THR A 19 -11.01 -18.78 9.50
CA THR A 19 -11.52 -19.16 8.18
C THR A 19 -12.56 -18.19 7.62
N THR A 20 -12.94 -17.17 8.40
CA THR A 20 -13.96 -16.20 8.00
C THR A 20 -13.40 -15.11 7.10
N ASN A 21 -14.22 -14.60 6.18
CA ASN A 21 -13.91 -13.41 5.38
C ASN A 21 -13.56 -12.20 6.25
N LEU A 22 -14.23 -12.08 7.39
CA LEU A 22 -13.96 -11.03 8.37
C LEU A 22 -12.53 -11.08 8.90
N PHE A 23 -12.03 -12.27 9.23
CA PHE A 23 -10.65 -12.45 9.68
C PHE A 23 -9.66 -12.12 8.56
N ARG A 24 -9.93 -12.62 7.34
CA ARG A 24 -9.10 -12.33 6.15
C ARG A 24 -9.01 -10.84 5.84
N ILE A 25 -10.13 -10.11 5.86
CA ILE A 25 -10.14 -8.68 5.56
C ILE A 25 -9.39 -7.86 6.62
N ARG A 26 -9.42 -8.29 7.89
CA ARG A 26 -8.74 -7.61 9.00
C ARG A 26 -7.30 -8.07 9.23
N SER A 27 -6.85 -9.14 8.58
CA SER A 27 -5.52 -9.68 8.82
C SER A 27 -4.38 -8.69 8.51
N PRO A 28 -4.47 -7.78 7.52
CA PRO A 28 -3.41 -6.79 7.31
C PRO A 28 -3.16 -5.92 8.54
N GLN A 29 -4.21 -5.53 9.27
CA GLN A 29 -4.07 -4.75 10.50
C GLN A 29 -3.40 -5.55 11.62
N LEU A 30 -3.68 -6.85 11.74
CA LEU A 30 -3.00 -7.71 12.73
C LEU A 30 -1.48 -7.73 12.49
N CYS A 31 -1.06 -7.82 11.23
CA CYS A 31 0.36 -7.75 10.87
C CYS A 31 0.93 -6.35 11.16
N ALA A 32 0.17 -5.29 10.89
CA ALA A 32 0.57 -3.90 11.09
C ALA A 32 0.83 -3.55 12.56
N GLU A 33 0.18 -4.21 13.53
CA GLU A 33 0.41 -3.97 14.96
C GLU A 33 1.89 -4.09 15.34
N CYS A 34 2.61 -4.99 14.66
CA CYS A 34 4.06 -5.15 14.79
C CYS A 34 4.82 -4.49 13.64
N HIS A 35 4.41 -4.74 12.39
CA HIS A 35 5.17 -4.34 11.21
C HIS A 35 5.09 -2.85 10.84
N ALA A 36 4.14 -2.10 11.43
CA ALA A 36 4.12 -0.64 11.35
C ALA A 36 4.66 0.03 12.63
N ASN A 37 5.19 -0.75 13.59
CA ASN A 37 5.72 -0.24 14.85
C ASN A 37 7.22 0.06 14.74
N GLU A 38 7.57 1.34 14.66
CA GLU A 38 8.95 1.80 14.48
C GLU A 38 9.90 1.34 15.60
N LEU A 39 9.45 1.36 16.85
CA LEU A 39 10.28 0.93 17.99
C LEU A 39 10.63 -0.55 17.91
N LEU A 40 9.71 -1.37 17.39
CA LEU A 40 9.90 -2.80 17.24
C LEU A 40 10.72 -3.13 16.00
N MET A 41 10.37 -2.56 14.85
CA MET A 41 10.96 -2.89 13.55
C MET A 41 12.38 -2.36 13.36
N ASN A 42 12.71 -1.18 13.91
CA ASN A 42 14.06 -0.61 13.80
C ASN A 42 15.16 -1.53 14.34
N LYS A 43 14.86 -2.36 15.35
CA LYS A 43 15.80 -3.34 15.91
C LYS A 43 16.21 -4.42 14.92
N TYR A 44 15.34 -4.68 13.93
CA TYR A 44 15.50 -5.72 12.92
C TYR A 44 15.77 -5.16 11.53
N GLU A 45 15.94 -3.83 11.41
CA GLU A 45 16.17 -3.14 10.13
C GLU A 45 15.04 -3.36 9.11
N ILE A 46 13.83 -3.64 9.61
CA ILE A 46 12.62 -3.77 8.80
C ILE A 46 11.98 -2.40 8.65
N SER A 47 11.62 -2.01 7.42
CA SER A 47 10.90 -0.74 7.18
C SER A 47 9.47 -0.83 7.73
N THR A 48 9.02 0.20 8.42
CA THR A 48 7.61 0.30 8.84
C THR A 48 6.66 0.67 7.70
N ASN A 49 7.21 1.14 6.57
CA ASN A 49 6.43 1.50 5.39
C ASN A 49 5.91 0.27 4.64
N VAL A 50 6.17 -0.95 5.13
CA VAL A 50 5.64 -2.19 4.55
C VAL A 50 4.11 -2.23 4.55
N PHE A 51 3.47 -1.73 5.62
CA PHE A 51 2.02 -1.66 5.68
C PHE A 51 1.48 -0.59 4.71
N ASP A 52 2.09 0.59 4.69
CA ASP A 52 1.68 1.70 3.83
C ASP A 52 1.84 1.36 2.34
N SER A 53 2.92 0.69 1.97
CA SER A 53 3.15 0.23 0.60
C SER A 53 2.16 -0.87 0.19
N TYR A 54 1.80 -1.79 1.09
CA TYR A 54 0.74 -2.76 0.85
C TYR A 54 -0.62 -2.08 0.62
N VAL A 55 -1.06 -1.19 1.51
CA VAL A 55 -2.38 -0.55 1.35
C VAL A 55 -2.44 0.36 0.11
N ALA A 56 -1.31 0.89 -0.32
CA ALA A 56 -1.19 1.67 -1.56
C ALA A 56 -1.18 0.80 -2.84
N ASP A 57 -0.98 -0.52 -2.73
CA ASP A 57 -1.03 -1.43 -3.86
C ASP A 57 -2.47 -1.85 -4.23
N PHE A 58 -2.64 -2.51 -5.38
CA PHE A 58 -3.96 -2.93 -5.85
C PHE A 58 -4.64 -3.97 -4.96
N HIS A 59 -3.89 -4.87 -4.34
CA HIS A 59 -4.43 -5.87 -3.41
C HIS A 59 -4.89 -5.19 -2.13
N GLY A 60 -4.00 -4.45 -1.47
CA GLY A 60 -4.27 -3.76 -0.22
C GLY A 60 -5.33 -2.66 -0.35
N THR A 61 -5.29 -1.84 -1.41
CA THR A 61 -6.36 -0.84 -1.66
C THR A 61 -7.73 -1.52 -1.79
N THR A 62 -7.81 -2.67 -2.46
CA THR A 62 -9.09 -3.39 -2.61
C THR A 62 -9.54 -4.01 -1.28
N VAL A 63 -8.62 -4.59 -0.50
CA VAL A 63 -8.94 -5.15 0.82
C VAL A 63 -9.41 -4.05 1.78
N THR A 64 -8.72 -2.92 1.83
CA THR A 64 -9.11 -1.73 2.61
C THR A 64 -10.48 -1.19 2.19
N LEU A 65 -10.77 -1.18 0.89
CA LEU A 65 -12.09 -0.79 0.40
C LEU A 65 -13.19 -1.70 0.93
N PHE A 66 -12.99 -3.02 0.87
CA PHE A 66 -13.94 -3.99 1.39
C PHE A 66 -14.09 -3.93 2.90
N GLU A 67 -12.99 -3.72 3.64
CA GLU A 67 -13.04 -3.49 5.08
C GLU A 67 -14.00 -2.37 5.46
N HIS A 68 -13.98 -1.26 4.71
CA HIS A 68 -14.85 -0.11 4.96
C HIS A 68 -16.28 -0.28 4.44
N GLN A 69 -16.50 -1.08 3.40
CA GLN A 69 -17.82 -1.25 2.78
C GLN A 69 -18.60 -2.45 3.33
N ASP A 70 -18.03 -3.65 3.23
CA ASP A 70 -18.60 -4.89 3.74
C ASP A 70 -17.45 -5.86 4.11
N PRO A 71 -17.09 -5.94 5.40
CA PRO A 71 -15.97 -6.76 5.84
C PRO A 71 -16.29 -8.26 5.84
N ASN A 72 -17.48 -8.69 5.43
CA ASN A 72 -17.82 -10.11 5.27
C ASN A 72 -17.78 -10.58 3.82
N VAL A 73 -17.48 -9.68 2.87
CA VAL A 73 -17.37 -10.05 1.46
C VAL A 73 -16.18 -10.97 1.26
N GLU A 74 -16.36 -12.00 0.44
CA GLU A 74 -15.26 -12.84 0.02
C GLU A 74 -14.32 -12.04 -0.90
N THR A 75 -13.02 -12.09 -0.62
CA THR A 75 -12.01 -11.39 -1.42
C THR A 75 -10.92 -12.33 -1.87
N ASN A 76 -10.67 -12.36 -3.17
CA ASN A 76 -9.57 -13.07 -3.80
C ASN A 76 -8.30 -12.21 -3.92
N LYS A 77 -8.23 -11.09 -3.20
CA LYS A 77 -7.06 -10.20 -3.16
C LYS A 77 -6.07 -10.76 -2.15
N ALA A 78 -4.79 -10.75 -2.51
CA ALA A 78 -3.74 -11.24 -1.64
C ALA A 78 -3.65 -10.39 -0.37
N VAL A 79 -3.54 -11.04 0.78
CA VAL A 79 -3.19 -10.44 2.07
C VAL A 79 -1.82 -10.96 2.52
N CYS A 80 -1.27 -10.39 3.59
CA CYS A 80 0.09 -10.66 4.06
C CYS A 80 0.42 -12.17 4.13
N TYR A 81 -0.47 -12.98 4.71
CA TYR A 81 -0.23 -14.41 4.89
C TYR A 81 -0.35 -15.24 3.62
N ASP A 82 -0.95 -14.75 2.54
CA ASP A 82 -0.98 -15.47 1.26
C ASP A 82 0.40 -15.54 0.63
N CYS A 83 1.24 -14.53 0.90
CA CYS A 83 2.63 -14.47 0.46
C CYS A 83 3.61 -14.98 1.53
N HIS A 84 3.41 -14.61 2.80
CA HIS A 84 4.35 -14.89 3.89
C HIS A 84 4.05 -16.19 4.66
N GLY A 85 2.86 -16.79 4.50
CA GLY A 85 2.39 -17.90 5.34
C GLY A 85 1.83 -17.43 6.69
N VAL A 86 1.50 -18.40 7.57
CA VAL A 86 0.72 -18.13 8.79
C VAL A 86 1.45 -18.49 10.09
N HIS A 87 1.93 -19.74 10.22
CA HIS A 87 2.56 -20.24 11.45
C HIS A 87 4.07 -20.54 11.29
N ALA A 88 4.59 -20.43 10.08
CA ALA A 88 5.99 -20.67 9.76
C ALA A 88 6.50 -19.55 8.84
N ILE A 89 6.27 -18.30 9.27
CA ILE A 89 6.72 -17.11 8.54
C ILE A 89 8.25 -17.05 8.66
N THR A 90 8.92 -17.11 7.52
CA THR A 90 10.38 -17.08 7.40
C THR A 90 10.86 -15.72 6.89
N ASP A 91 12.17 -15.53 6.91
CA ASP A 91 12.80 -14.38 6.27
C ASP A 91 12.48 -14.38 4.76
N PRO A 92 12.06 -13.24 4.18
CA PRO A 92 11.70 -13.17 2.76
C PRO A 92 12.87 -13.50 1.81
N ASP A 93 14.11 -13.30 2.25
CA ASP A 93 15.33 -13.56 1.49
C ASP A 93 15.96 -14.94 1.79
N ASP A 94 15.28 -15.79 2.58
CA ASP A 94 15.74 -17.16 2.83
C ASP A 94 15.84 -17.94 1.50
N PRO A 95 17.01 -18.50 1.15
CA PRO A 95 17.21 -19.19 -0.12
C PRO A 95 16.53 -20.57 -0.21
N GLU A 96 16.16 -21.19 0.92
CA GLU A 96 15.50 -22.49 0.95
C GLU A 96 13.98 -22.37 1.12
N ALA A 97 13.51 -21.34 1.81
CA ALA A 97 12.10 -21.19 2.20
C ALA A 97 11.52 -19.78 2.02
N GLY A 98 12.25 -18.86 1.38
CA GLY A 98 11.86 -17.46 1.24
C GLY A 98 10.82 -17.21 0.14
N ILE A 99 10.20 -16.04 0.22
CA ILE A 99 9.12 -15.62 -0.68
C ILE A 99 9.65 -15.44 -2.10
N LYS A 100 10.85 -14.86 -2.23
CA LYS A 100 11.42 -14.50 -3.53
C LYS A 100 11.60 -15.70 -4.46
N ALA A 101 12.01 -16.86 -3.92
CA ALA A 101 12.22 -18.07 -4.70
C ALA A 101 10.93 -18.69 -5.24
N ASN A 102 9.81 -18.49 -4.52
CA ASN A 102 8.52 -19.12 -4.83
C ASN A 102 7.47 -18.11 -5.36
N LEU A 103 7.86 -16.85 -5.56
CA LEU A 103 6.94 -15.75 -5.81
C LEU A 103 6.07 -15.96 -7.05
N LEU A 104 6.65 -16.49 -8.14
CA LEU A 104 5.88 -16.78 -9.35
C LEU A 104 4.78 -17.81 -9.11
N GLU A 105 5.10 -18.91 -8.40
CA GLU A 105 4.13 -19.96 -8.07
C GLU A 105 3.01 -19.40 -7.17
N THR A 106 3.37 -18.58 -6.18
CA THR A 106 2.39 -17.87 -5.34
C THR A 106 1.48 -16.97 -6.16
N CYS A 107 2.03 -16.14 -7.06
CA CYS A 107 1.23 -15.29 -7.94
C CYS A 107 0.29 -16.12 -8.83
N GLN A 108 0.74 -17.26 -9.34
CA GLN A 108 -0.02 -18.12 -10.24
C GLN A 108 -1.25 -18.78 -9.60
N GLN A 109 -1.34 -18.81 -8.27
CA GLN A 109 -2.55 -19.27 -7.57
C GLN A 109 -3.78 -18.44 -7.93
N CYS A 110 -3.60 -17.14 -8.19
CA CYS A 110 -4.66 -16.22 -8.63
C CYS A 110 -4.47 -15.72 -10.08
N HIS A 111 -3.22 -15.67 -10.57
CA HIS A 111 -2.85 -15.21 -11.90
C HIS A 111 -2.26 -16.36 -12.73
N PRO A 112 -3.08 -17.31 -13.22
CA PRO A 112 -2.59 -18.55 -13.84
C PRO A 112 -1.72 -18.33 -15.09
N ASP A 113 -1.88 -17.20 -15.77
CA ASP A 113 -1.12 -16.83 -16.97
C ASP A 113 0.11 -15.96 -16.66
N ALA A 114 0.47 -15.77 -15.39
CA ALA A 114 1.63 -14.99 -14.99
C ALA A 114 2.94 -15.63 -15.52
N SER A 115 3.72 -14.84 -16.26
CA SER A 115 5.05 -15.22 -16.74
C SER A 115 6.14 -14.94 -15.70
N GLU A 116 7.36 -15.45 -15.91
CA GLU A 116 8.51 -15.21 -15.02
C GLU A 116 8.80 -13.72 -14.74
N ASN A 117 8.57 -12.82 -15.69
CA ASN A 117 8.77 -11.37 -15.50
C ASN A 117 7.58 -10.67 -14.81
N PHE A 118 6.49 -11.38 -14.52
CA PHE A 118 5.29 -10.78 -13.93
C PHE A 118 5.56 -10.31 -12.49
N PRO A 119 6.18 -11.11 -11.61
CA PRO A 119 6.54 -10.65 -10.27
C PRO A 119 7.52 -9.46 -10.26
N ASP A 120 8.41 -9.38 -11.25
CA ASP A 120 9.39 -8.27 -11.36
C ASP A 120 8.74 -6.92 -11.67
N SER A 121 7.51 -6.91 -12.17
CA SER A 121 6.75 -5.68 -12.40
C SER A 121 6.25 -5.03 -11.09
N TRP A 122 6.37 -5.73 -9.97
CA TRP A 122 5.96 -5.29 -8.64
C TRP A 122 7.18 -5.06 -7.75
N THR A 123 7.24 -3.92 -7.08
CA THR A 123 8.37 -3.50 -6.23
C THR A 123 8.40 -4.20 -4.87
N SER A 124 7.58 -5.23 -4.67
CA SER A 124 7.24 -5.76 -3.34
C SER A 124 6.79 -4.64 -2.40
N HIS A 125 7.18 -4.71 -1.12
CA HIS A 125 6.96 -3.67 -0.12
C HIS A 125 8.17 -2.72 0.04
N PHE A 126 9.04 -2.63 -0.96
CA PHE A 126 10.19 -1.73 -0.94
C PHE A 126 9.83 -0.35 -1.47
N GLU A 127 10.24 0.68 -0.75
CA GLU A 127 10.12 2.05 -1.23
C GLU A 127 11.01 2.28 -2.46
N PRO A 128 10.46 2.81 -3.56
CA PRO A 128 11.26 3.19 -4.71
C PRO A 128 12.32 4.20 -4.30
N SER A 129 13.57 3.87 -4.59
CA SER A 129 14.75 4.69 -4.32
C SER A 129 15.74 4.56 -5.48
N LEU A 130 16.86 5.30 -5.41
CA LEU A 130 17.92 5.15 -6.41
C LEU A 130 18.60 3.76 -6.33
N GLU A 131 18.49 3.09 -5.19
CA GLU A 131 19.04 1.75 -4.97
C GLU A 131 18.03 0.66 -5.35
N HIS A 132 16.75 0.85 -4.97
CA HIS A 132 15.67 -0.10 -5.22
C HIS A 132 14.67 0.49 -6.22
N ASN A 133 14.55 -0.08 -7.42
CA ASN A 133 13.63 0.38 -8.47
C ASN A 133 13.86 1.84 -8.93
N PRO A 134 15.08 2.17 -9.43
CA PRO A 134 15.47 3.55 -9.76
C PRO A 134 14.59 4.21 -10.83
N ILE A 135 14.07 3.42 -11.78
CA ILE A 135 13.17 3.94 -12.82
C ILE A 135 11.86 4.45 -12.20
N VAL A 136 11.27 3.68 -11.28
CA VAL A 136 10.03 4.06 -10.59
C VAL A 136 10.28 5.31 -9.74
N PHE A 137 11.41 5.37 -9.03
CA PHE A 137 11.79 6.56 -8.26
C PHE A 137 11.89 7.83 -9.13
N LEU A 138 12.54 7.73 -10.29
CA LEU A 138 12.69 8.87 -11.21
C LEU A 138 11.33 9.31 -11.79
N VAL A 139 10.47 8.37 -12.16
CA VAL A 139 9.12 8.64 -12.66
C VAL A 139 8.28 9.31 -11.58
N ASN A 140 8.30 8.79 -10.35
CA ASN A 140 7.58 9.38 -9.22
C ASN A 140 8.07 10.80 -8.91
N SER A 141 9.39 11.01 -8.92
CA SER A 141 10.00 12.32 -8.71
C SER A 141 9.60 13.32 -9.79
N PHE A 142 9.56 12.88 -11.06
CA PHE A 142 9.09 13.70 -12.17
C PHE A 142 7.63 14.13 -11.98
N TYR A 143 6.75 13.18 -11.65
CA TYR A 143 5.33 13.46 -11.44
C TYR A 143 5.06 14.34 -10.22
N ALA A 144 5.81 14.12 -9.14
CA ALA A 144 5.74 14.93 -7.92
C ALA A 144 6.05 16.41 -8.17
N ILE A 145 6.84 16.73 -9.21
CA ILE A 145 7.16 18.11 -9.60
C ILE A 145 6.16 18.64 -10.64
N ILE A 146 5.89 17.88 -11.70
CA ILE A 146 5.10 18.36 -12.83
C ILE A 146 3.62 18.55 -12.49
N ILE A 147 3.05 17.71 -11.61
CA ILE A 147 1.64 17.78 -11.24
C ILE A 147 1.35 19.08 -10.45
N PRO A 148 2.06 19.41 -9.35
CA PRO A 148 1.83 20.67 -8.65
C PRO A 148 2.14 21.89 -9.51
N LEU A 149 3.17 21.83 -10.36
CA LEU A 149 3.50 22.93 -11.27
C LEU A 149 2.38 23.19 -12.27
N THR A 150 1.81 22.13 -12.85
CA THR A 150 0.72 22.24 -13.83
C THR A 150 -0.56 22.72 -13.15
N VAL A 151 -0.97 22.08 -12.05
CA VAL A 151 -2.16 22.45 -11.28
C VAL A 151 -2.05 23.87 -10.74
N GLY A 152 -0.88 24.24 -10.20
CA GLY A 152 -0.59 25.58 -9.71
C GLY A 152 -0.61 26.63 -10.80
N GLY A 153 -0.03 26.33 -11.97
CA GLY A 153 -0.06 27.21 -13.14
C GLY A 153 -1.48 27.46 -13.65
N LEU A 154 -2.29 26.40 -13.80
CA LEU A 154 -3.69 26.51 -14.18
C LEU A 154 -4.50 27.29 -13.12
N GLY A 155 -4.28 26.99 -11.84
CA GLY A 155 -4.89 27.70 -10.72
C GLY A 155 -4.58 29.19 -10.74
N PHE A 156 -3.32 29.57 -11.01
CA PHE A 156 -2.91 30.96 -11.15
C PHE A 156 -3.61 31.67 -12.32
N LEU A 157 -3.71 31.01 -13.48
CA LEU A 157 -4.44 31.56 -14.63
C LEU A 157 -5.92 31.79 -14.32
N VAL A 158 -6.57 30.83 -13.65
CA VAL A 158 -7.98 30.96 -13.24
C VAL A 158 -8.15 32.11 -12.24
N VAL A 159 -7.31 32.18 -11.21
CA VAL A 159 -7.39 33.22 -10.17
C VAL A 159 -7.17 34.61 -10.78
N THR A 160 -6.20 34.77 -11.69
CA THR A 160 -5.94 36.04 -12.35
C THR A 160 -7.08 36.48 -13.28
N ASP A 161 -7.70 35.55 -14.02
CA ASP A 161 -8.89 35.84 -14.84
C ASP A 161 -10.09 36.26 -13.96
N VAL A 162 -10.37 35.51 -12.88
CA VAL A 162 -11.43 35.82 -11.92
C VAL A 162 -11.20 37.19 -11.28
N TYR A 163 -9.97 37.46 -10.82
CA TYR A 163 -9.60 38.76 -10.24
C TYR A 163 -9.84 39.91 -11.22
N ARG A 164 -9.42 39.74 -12.49
CA ARG A 164 -9.64 40.75 -13.53
C ARG A 164 -11.13 41.00 -13.75
N ARG A 165 -11.95 39.94 -13.87
CA ARG A 165 -13.41 40.06 -14.08
C ARG A 165 -14.14 40.75 -12.93
N VAL A 166 -13.74 40.47 -11.68
CA VAL A 166 -14.31 41.13 -10.49
C VAL A 166 -13.93 42.61 -10.48
N ARG A 167 -12.66 42.93 -10.76
CA ARG A 167 -12.17 44.31 -10.78
C ARG A 167 -12.81 45.17 -11.87
N THR A 168 -13.00 44.64 -13.08
CA THR A 168 -13.66 45.39 -14.17
C THR A 168 -15.16 45.58 -13.93
N ARG A 169 -15.86 44.61 -13.34
CA ARG A 169 -17.26 44.78 -12.92
C ARG A 169 -17.42 45.87 -11.86
N GLY A 170 -16.52 45.92 -10.88
CA GLY A 170 -16.55 46.94 -9.83
C GLY A 170 -16.11 48.35 -10.26
N SER A 171 -15.53 48.52 -11.45
CA SER A 171 -15.20 49.85 -12.00
C SER A 171 -16.27 50.40 -12.94
N GLY A 172 -17.11 49.56 -13.56
CA GLY A 172 -18.22 50.01 -14.40
C GLY A 172 -19.39 50.62 -13.60
N ASP A 173 -19.52 50.26 -12.32
CA ASP A 173 -20.59 50.69 -11.42
C ASP A 173 -20.28 52.01 -10.67
N ARG A 174 -19.14 52.67 -10.98
CA ARG A 174 -18.69 53.92 -10.35
C ARG A 174 -18.82 55.16 -11.23
N ASP A 175 -19.24 54.98 -12.48
CA ASP A 175 -19.31 56.04 -13.50
C ASP A 175 -20.76 56.39 -13.91
N GLU A 176 -21.78 55.94 -13.17
CA GLU A 176 -23.19 56.40 -13.27
C GLU A 176 -23.61 57.26 -12.05
#